data_AF-A0A5M5BWA4-F1
#
_entry.id   AF-A0A5M5BWA4-F1
#
_cell.length_a   1.000
_cell.length_b   1.000
_cell.length_c   1.000
_cell.angle_alpha   90.00
_cell.angle_beta   90.00
_cell.angle_gamma   90.00
#
_symmetry.space_group_name_H-M   'P 1'
#
loop_
_entity.id
_entity.type
_entity.pdbx_description
1 polymer ?
#
loop_
_entity_poly.entity_id
_entity_poly.type
_entity_poly.pdbx_seq_one_letter_code
_entity_poly.pdbx_strand_id
1 'polypeptide(L)' 'KALGPAAVHDKQALVLVNLGGAKGSDILALSDAVRASVHEKFGIDIHPEVNLIN' A
#
# COMPACT_ATOMS: atom_id res chain seq x y z
N LYS A 1 8.45 2.98 3.05
CA LYS A 1 8.55 1.50 3.12
C LYS A 1 8.30 0.96 1.72
N ALA A 2 9.19 0.14 1.18
CA ALA A 2 9.07 -0.42 -0.17
C ALA A 2 8.79 -1.94 -0.11
N LEU A 3 8.07 -2.44 -1.11
CA LEU A 3 7.84 -3.84 -1.36
C LEU A 3 7.99 -4.08 -2.87
N GLY A 4 9.16 -4.58 -3.27
CA GLY A 4 9.50 -4.70 -4.70
C GLY A 4 9.43 -3.35 -5.41
N PRO A 5 8.76 -3.25 -6.58
CA PRO A 5 8.66 -1.99 -7.34
C PRO A 5 7.61 -1.01 -6.79
N ALA A 6 6.90 -1.34 -5.72
CA ALA A 6 5.94 -0.45 -5.07
C ALA A 6 6.49 0.12 -3.75
N ALA A 7 6.12 1.35 -3.39
CA ALA A 7 6.50 1.93 -2.11
C ALA A 7 5.44 2.89 -1.55
N VAL A 8 5.54 3.17 -0.25
CA VAL A 8 4.84 4.28 0.39
C VAL A 8 5.61 5.57 0.12
N HIS A 9 4.94 6.62 -0.32
CA HIS A 9 5.51 7.94 -0.58
C HIS A 9 6.21 8.49 0.67
N ASP A 10 7.38 9.09 0.50
CA ASP A 10 8.24 9.56 1.58
C ASP A 10 7.62 10.70 2.41
N LYS A 11 6.88 11.59 1.74
CA LYS A 11 6.21 12.75 2.36
C LYS A 11 4.74 12.55 2.72
N GLN A 12 4.13 11.42 2.35
CA GLN A 12 2.71 11.18 2.59
C GLN A 12 2.42 9.68 2.73
N ALA A 13 2.24 9.21 3.97
CA ALA A 13 2.15 7.79 4.28
C ALA A 13 0.94 7.06 3.67
N LEU A 14 -0.10 7.80 3.25
CA LEU A 14 -1.31 7.23 2.63
C LEU A 14 -1.20 7.08 1.10
N VAL A 15 -0.11 7.56 0.49
CA VAL A 15 0.10 7.46 -0.96
C VAL A 15 1.03 6.30 -1.26
N LEU A 16 0.57 5.38 -2.11
CA LEU A 16 1.40 4.33 -2.68
C LEU A 16 1.93 4.79 -4.04
N VAL A 17 3.22 4.57 -4.30
CA VAL A 17 3.92 4.96 -5.51
C VAL A 17 4.47 3.75 -6.24
N ASN A 18 4.46 3.83 -7.57
CA ASN A 18 5.19 2.94 -8.45
C ASN A 18 6.61 3.51 -8.64
N LEU A 19 7.63 2.77 -8.19
CA LEU A 19 9.04 3.14 -8.36
C LEU A 19 9.57 2.85 -9.78
N GLY A 20 8.71 2.34 -10.66
CA GLY A 20 9.02 1.88 -12.00
C GLY A 20 8.72 0.38 -12.13
N GLY A 21 7.88 0.02 -13.09
CA GLY A 21 7.58 -1.38 -13.42
C GLY A 21 6.65 -2.12 -12.45
N ALA A 22 6.06 -1.45 -11.46
CA ALA A 22 5.08 -2.08 -10.59
C ALA A 22 3.81 -2.46 -11.35
N LYS A 23 3.32 -3.67 -11.09
CA LYS A 23 2.03 -4.20 -11.54
C LYS A 23 0.94 -3.88 -10.51
N GLY A 24 -0.32 -4.02 -10.92
CA GLY A 24 -1.46 -3.88 -10.00
C GLY A 24 -1.36 -4.81 -8.79
N SER A 25 -0.84 -6.04 -8.99
CA SER A 25 -0.58 -7.00 -7.92
C SER A 25 0.45 -6.51 -6.89
N ASP A 26 1.47 -5.75 -7.32
CA ASP A 26 2.51 -5.23 -6.43
C ASP A 26 1.95 -4.11 -5.54
N ILE A 27 1.11 -3.24 -6.13
CA ILE A 27 0.41 -2.18 -5.40
C ILE A 27 -0.57 -2.78 -4.40
N LEU A 28 -1.33 -3.81 -4.80
CA LEU A 28 -2.27 -4.50 -3.92
C LEU A 28 -1.54 -5.17 -2.74
N ALA A 29 -0.45 -5.89 -3.02
CA ALA A 29 0.37 -6.53 -1.99
C ALA A 29 0.94 -5.51 -0.98
N LEU A 30 1.40 -4.35 -1.46
CA LEU A 30 1.84 -3.28 -0.58
C LEU A 30 0.69 -2.69 0.24
N SER A 31 -0.47 -2.47 -0.37
CA SER A 31 -1.68 -1.99 0.31
C SER A 31 -2.06 -2.91 1.46
N ASP A 32 -2.13 -4.23 1.22
CA ASP A 32 -2.46 -5.22 2.24
C ASP A 32 -1.42 -5.28 3.36
N ALA A 33 -0.13 -5.16 3.03
CA ALA A 33 0.94 -5.11 4.03
C ALA A 33 0.86 -3.86 4.92
N VAL A 34 0.44 -2.71 4.38
CA VAL A 34 0.20 -1.49 5.16
C VAL A 34 -1.02 -1.67 6.06
N ARG A 35 -2.14 -2.17 5.53
CA ARG A 35 -3.38 -2.43 6.28
C ARG A 35 -3.12 -3.36 7.47
N ALA A 36 -2.45 -4.50 7.23
CA ALA A 36 -2.07 -5.45 8.28
C ALA A 36 -1.18 -4.80 9.35
N SER A 37 -0.20 -3.99 8.95
CA SER A 37 0.69 -3.31 9.90
C SER A 37 -0.03 -2.25 10.74
N VAL A 38 -1.06 -1.59 10.21
CA VAL A 38 -1.88 -0.63 10.98
C VAL A 38 -2.74 -1.37 11.99
N HIS A 39 -3.37 -2.48 11.58
CA HIS A 39 -4.13 -3.34 12.47
C HIS A 39 -3.26 -3.90 13.60
N GLU A 40 -2.08 -4.46 13.28
CA GLU A 40 -1.18 -5.04 14.29
C GLU A 40 -0.71 -4.01 15.33
N LYS A 41 -0.41 -2.78 14.89
CA LYS A 41 0.15 -1.74 15.78
C LYS A 41 -0.90 -1.00 16.59
N PHE A 42 -2.09 -0.80 16.02
CA PHE A 42 -3.08 0.12 16.57
C PHE A 42 -4.44 -0.52 16.80
N GLY A 43 -4.67 -1.75 16.34
CA GLY A 43 -5.99 -2.40 16.38
C GLY A 43 -7.02 -1.72 15.47
N ILE A 44 -6.58 -0.97 14.46
CA ILE A 44 -7.44 -0.20 13.55
C ILE A 44 -7.46 -0.86 12.18
N ASP A 45 -8.66 -1.11 11.67
CA ASP A 45 -8.88 -1.54 10.30
C ASP A 45 -9.00 -0.34 9.36
N ILE A 46 -8.19 -0.34 8.30
CA ILE A 46 -8.24 0.68 7.25
C ILE A 46 -8.56 0.03 5.89
N HIS A 47 -9.27 0.78 5.05
CA HIS A 47 -9.77 0.32 3.76
C HIS A 47 -9.20 1.21 2.64
N PRO A 48 -8.93 0.65 1.44
CA PRO A 48 -8.53 1.46 0.29
C PRO A 48 -9.61 2.48 -0.08
N GLU A 49 -9.19 3.73 -0.31
CA GLU A 49 -10.07 4.77 -0.89
C GLU A 49 -10.27 4.57 -2.39
N VAL A 50 -9.24 4.06 -3.06
CA VAL A 50 -9.22 3.88 -4.52
C VAL A 50 -10.11 2.71 -4.95
N ASN A 51 -10.70 2.84 -6.13
CA ASN A 51 -11.42 1.73 -6.76
C ASN A 51 -10.41 0.70 -7.31
N LEU A 52 -10.63 -0.57 -6.97
CA LEU A 52 -9.93 -1.70 -7.57
C LEU A 52 -10.77 -2.22 -8.73
N ILE A 53 -10.24 -2.13 -9.96
CA ILE A 53 -10.90 -2.56 -11.19
C ILE A 53 -10.13 -3.76 -11.76
N ASN A 54 -10.85 -4.78 -12.20
CA ASN A 54 -10.31 -6.00 -12.79
C ASN A 54 -10.31 -5.92 -14.32
#